data_AF-A0A553L487-F1
#
_entry.id   AF-A0A553L487-F1
#
_cell.length_a   1.000
_cell.length_b   1.000
_cell.length_c   1.000
_cell.angle_alpha   90.00
_cell.angle_beta   90.00
_cell.angle_gamma   90.00
#
_symmetry.space_group_name_H-M   'P 1'
#
loop_
_entity.id
_entity.type
_entity.pdbx_description
1 polymer ?
#
loop_
_entity_poly.entity_id
_entity_poly.type
_entity_poly.pdbx_seq_one_letter_code
_entity_poly.pdbx_strand_id
1 'polypeptide(L)'
;MKKSSVTLLALSTIFASQHVLAFEKGDFIIRAGLATVAPDESSSNIVVGGNDLGVNLTVDNNTQLGLNFAYFFADNMNVEVLAATPFKHDVNFGVNDPLGTGDQLGEVTHLPPTVSINYYFTDSSSQFRPYAGLGLNYTIFFDEEFTSANGGAGLADLSLDNSFGLAAQLGVDYMLNDKWFINGSVRWIDIDTEASFNLNGTAGSVDSIEIDPWVYTVSVGYRF
;
A
#
# COMPACT_ATOMS: atom_id res chain seq x y z
N MET A 1 82.62 11.80 5.66
CA MET A 1 81.55 11.23 4.82
C MET A 1 80.22 11.67 5.45
N LYS A 2 79.64 12.80 4.99
CA LYS A 2 78.43 12.92 4.12
C LYS A 2 77.18 12.28 4.74
N LYS A 3 76.00 12.89 4.90
CA LYS A 3 75.43 14.26 4.89
C LYS A 3 73.93 14.01 5.27
N SER A 4 73.30 14.86 6.09
CA SER A 4 71.84 14.84 6.33
C SER A 4 71.05 15.01 5.02
N SER A 5 69.83 14.47 4.95
CA SER A 5 68.77 14.96 4.05
C SER A 5 67.38 14.66 4.60
N VAL A 6 66.64 15.74 4.78
CA VAL A 6 65.20 15.87 5.05
C VAL A 6 64.45 15.83 3.71
N THR A 7 63.29 15.15 3.62
CA THR A 7 62.30 15.28 2.52
C THR A 7 60.96 14.77 3.05
N LEU A 8 59.98 15.58 3.48
CA LEU A 8 59.06 16.52 2.80
C LEU A 8 58.02 15.86 1.87
N LEU A 9 56.75 15.95 2.32
CA LEU A 9 55.46 15.99 1.60
C LEU A 9 55.08 14.91 0.56
N ALA A 10 53.96 14.24 0.84
CA ALA A 10 52.80 14.23 -0.06
C ALA A 10 51.52 14.00 0.77
N LEU A 11 50.87 15.09 1.17
CA LEU A 11 49.52 15.08 1.70
C LEU A 11 48.58 14.85 0.51
N SER A 12 48.28 13.59 0.20
CA SER A 12 47.24 13.25 -0.76
C SER A 12 45.89 13.57 -0.12
N THR A 13 45.45 14.82 -0.28
CA THR A 13 44.03 15.18 -0.20
C THR A 13 43.30 14.34 -1.24
N ILE A 14 42.79 13.19 -0.79
CA ILE A 14 41.67 12.54 -1.44
C ILE A 14 40.56 13.57 -1.34
N PHE A 15 40.34 14.32 -2.42
CA PHE A 15 39.04 14.88 -2.71
C PHE A 15 38.11 13.66 -2.84
N ALA A 16 37.61 13.17 -1.71
CA ALA A 16 36.42 12.37 -1.69
C ALA A 16 35.37 13.31 -2.23
N SER A 17 35.01 13.13 -3.50
CA SER A 17 33.80 13.69 -4.07
C SER A 17 32.72 13.42 -3.05
N GLN A 18 32.28 14.45 -2.34
CA GLN A 18 31.15 14.32 -1.44
C GLN A 18 29.98 14.01 -2.36
N HIS A 19 29.68 12.73 -2.48
CA HIS A 19 28.49 12.20 -3.11
C HIS A 19 27.32 12.92 -2.43
N VAL A 20 26.71 13.85 -3.15
CA VAL A 20 25.57 14.63 -2.66
C VAL A 20 24.38 13.66 -2.68
N LEU A 21 24.15 13.01 -1.54
CA LEU A 21 23.04 12.10 -1.28
C LEU A 21 21.69 12.84 -1.15
N ALA A 22 21.58 14.07 -1.66
CA ALA A 22 20.54 15.02 -1.30
C ALA A 22 19.32 14.98 -2.21
N PHE A 23 18.17 14.45 -1.76
CA PHE A 23 16.91 14.72 -2.48
C PHE A 23 16.66 16.22 -2.47
N GLU A 24 16.51 16.80 -3.64
CA GLU A 24 16.37 18.23 -3.86
C GLU A 24 15.09 18.51 -4.63
N LYS A 25 14.63 19.76 -4.55
CA LYS A 25 13.53 20.21 -5.40
C LYS A 25 13.80 19.91 -6.88
N GLY A 26 12.86 19.23 -7.52
CA GLY A 26 12.94 18.82 -8.91
C GLY A 26 13.28 17.34 -9.09
N ASP A 27 13.74 16.66 -8.05
CA ASP A 27 14.05 15.24 -8.11
C ASP A 27 12.79 14.41 -8.37
N PHE A 28 12.91 13.48 -9.32
CA PHE A 28 11.92 12.46 -9.58
C PHE A 28 12.42 11.12 -9.06
N ILE A 29 11.54 10.40 -8.39
CA ILE A 29 11.85 9.13 -7.75
C ILE A 29 10.86 8.08 -8.21
N ILE A 30 11.39 6.89 -8.52
CA ILE A 30 10.60 5.67 -8.68
C ILE A 30 11.03 4.68 -7.62
N ARG A 31 10.08 4.05 -6.95
CA ARG A 31 10.30 2.88 -6.09
C ARG A 31 9.57 1.68 -6.64
N ALA A 32 10.20 0.52 -6.63
CA ALA A 32 9.61 -0.75 -7.02
C ALA A 32 9.92 -1.82 -5.97
N GLY A 33 8.92 -2.57 -5.54
CA GLY A 33 9.09 -3.55 -4.48
C GLY A 33 7.86 -4.36 -4.16
N LEU A 34 7.91 -5.05 -3.03
CA LEU A 34 6.80 -5.86 -2.53
C LEU A 34 5.96 -5.01 -1.58
N ALA A 35 4.65 -4.99 -1.84
CA ALA A 35 3.66 -4.35 -0.99
C ALA A 35 2.67 -5.41 -0.51
N THR A 36 2.56 -5.58 0.80
CA THR A 36 1.60 -6.47 1.46
C THR A 36 0.47 -5.63 2.02
N VAL A 37 -0.74 -5.87 1.56
CA VAL A 37 -1.99 -5.31 2.11
C VAL A 37 -2.47 -6.28 3.17
N ALA A 38 -2.51 -5.83 4.42
CA ALA A 38 -3.02 -6.57 5.55
C ALA A 38 -4.24 -5.81 6.12
N PRO A 39 -5.46 -6.20 5.71
CA PRO A 39 -6.68 -5.62 6.24
C PRO A 39 -6.79 -5.72 7.78
N ASP A 40 -7.40 -4.72 8.41
CA ASP A 40 -7.77 -4.72 9.84
C ASP A 40 -9.30 -4.62 9.94
N GLU A 41 -9.95 -5.74 9.66
CA GLU A 41 -11.34 -5.71 9.21
C GLU A 41 -12.38 -5.68 10.31
N SER A 42 -13.46 -4.99 9.99
CA SER A 42 -14.70 -4.90 10.74
C SER A 42 -15.85 -4.94 9.73
N SER A 43 -16.84 -5.82 9.93
CA SER A 43 -17.99 -5.90 9.03
C SER A 43 -19.29 -6.07 9.79
N SER A 44 -20.32 -5.41 9.26
CA SER A 44 -21.71 -5.60 9.68
C SER A 44 -22.22 -6.99 9.29
N ASN A 45 -23.35 -7.40 9.88
CA ASN A 45 -23.96 -8.68 9.54
C ASN A 45 -24.57 -8.66 8.14
N ILE A 46 -24.55 -9.80 7.47
CA ILE A 46 -25.25 -10.01 6.20
C ILE A 46 -26.76 -9.84 6.40
N VAL A 47 -27.38 -8.99 5.58
CA VAL A 47 -28.82 -8.77 5.58
C VAL A 47 -29.42 -9.27 4.27
N VAL A 48 -30.47 -10.09 4.34
CA VAL A 48 -31.19 -10.59 3.16
C VAL A 48 -32.69 -10.36 3.30
N GLY A 49 -33.28 -9.65 2.32
CA GLY A 49 -34.72 -9.33 2.36
C GLY A 49 -35.14 -8.56 3.62
N GLY A 50 -34.24 -7.76 4.20
CA GLY A 50 -34.45 -7.00 5.43
C GLY A 50 -34.31 -7.81 6.73
N ASN A 51 -33.86 -9.06 6.67
CA ASN A 51 -33.57 -9.87 7.86
C ASN A 51 -32.06 -9.97 8.07
N ASP A 52 -31.61 -9.62 9.27
CA ASP A 52 -30.24 -9.83 9.73
C ASP A 52 -29.98 -11.32 9.97
N LEU A 53 -28.94 -11.86 9.31
CA LEU A 53 -28.55 -13.26 9.40
C LEU A 53 -27.56 -13.55 10.55
N GLY A 54 -27.03 -12.53 11.21
CA GLY A 54 -26.09 -12.67 12.33
C GLY A 54 -24.70 -13.17 11.92
N VAL A 55 -24.33 -13.06 10.65
CA VAL A 55 -23.06 -13.53 10.09
C VAL A 55 -22.30 -12.35 9.49
N ASN A 56 -21.04 -12.16 9.89
CA ASN A 56 -20.13 -11.14 9.37
C ASN A 56 -19.16 -11.72 8.31
N LEU A 57 -18.27 -10.90 7.76
CA LEU A 57 -17.27 -11.26 6.74
C LEU A 57 -15.84 -11.01 7.22
N THR A 58 -14.90 -11.79 6.67
CA THR A 58 -13.45 -11.57 6.81
C THR A 58 -12.74 -11.66 5.45
N VAL A 59 -11.56 -11.06 5.31
CA VAL A 59 -10.74 -10.93 4.09
C VAL A 59 -9.29 -11.34 4.41
N ASP A 60 -8.60 -11.91 3.42
CA ASP A 60 -7.22 -12.38 3.61
C ASP A 60 -6.16 -11.33 3.22
N ASN A 61 -4.93 -11.50 3.72
CA ASN A 61 -3.78 -10.67 3.33
C ASN A 61 -3.33 -10.97 1.89
N ASN A 62 -2.85 -9.96 1.14
CA ASN A 62 -2.28 -10.18 -0.19
C ASN A 62 -1.00 -9.37 -0.45
N THR A 63 -0.02 -9.97 -1.14
CA THR A 63 1.26 -9.33 -1.49
C THR A 63 1.40 -9.19 -2.99
N GLN A 64 1.64 -7.96 -3.45
CA GLN A 64 1.76 -7.62 -4.87
C GLN A 64 3.02 -6.80 -5.15
N LEU A 65 3.31 -6.61 -6.44
CA LEU A 65 4.32 -5.66 -6.89
C LEU A 65 3.76 -4.23 -6.75
N GLY A 66 4.39 -3.44 -5.87
CA GLY A 66 4.10 -2.04 -5.67
C GLY A 66 5.07 -1.14 -6.43
N LEU A 67 4.55 -0.06 -7.01
CA LEU A 67 5.28 1.02 -7.66
C LEU A 67 4.90 2.36 -7.04
N ASN A 68 5.88 3.11 -6.56
CA ASN A 68 5.63 4.47 -6.06
C ASN A 68 6.38 5.46 -6.95
N PHE A 69 5.67 6.48 -7.41
CA PHE A 69 6.23 7.59 -8.16
C PHE A 69 6.18 8.82 -7.28
N ALA A 70 7.32 9.48 -7.07
CA ALA A 70 7.37 10.68 -6.25
C ALA A 70 8.11 11.82 -6.95
N TYR A 71 7.62 13.04 -6.75
CA TYR A 71 8.24 14.27 -7.24
C TYR A 71 8.46 15.24 -6.09
N PHE A 72 9.72 15.66 -5.90
CA PHE A 72 10.10 16.61 -4.86
C PHE A 72 9.80 18.04 -5.33
N PHE A 73 8.78 18.67 -4.76
CA PHE A 73 8.47 20.07 -5.05
C PHE A 73 9.19 21.03 -4.08
N ALA A 74 9.79 20.50 -3.02
CA ALA A 74 10.72 21.17 -2.11
C ALA A 74 11.77 20.16 -1.61
N ASP A 75 12.86 20.62 -0.98
CA ASP A 75 13.99 19.77 -0.58
C ASP A 75 13.62 18.68 0.46
N ASN A 76 12.54 18.90 1.20
CA ASN A 76 12.02 17.99 2.22
C ASN A 76 10.55 17.61 1.98
N MET A 77 9.97 17.95 0.83
CA MET A 77 8.58 17.60 0.54
C MET A 77 8.40 17.06 -0.86
N ASN A 78 7.63 15.96 -0.95
CA ASN A 78 7.26 15.38 -2.22
C ASN A 78 5.76 15.12 -2.29
N VAL A 79 5.27 15.02 -3.53
CA VAL A 79 4.02 14.35 -3.84
C VAL A 79 4.35 12.95 -4.31
N GLU A 80 3.62 11.96 -3.82
CA GLU A 80 3.80 10.55 -4.13
C GLU A 80 2.48 9.97 -4.64
N VAL A 81 2.57 9.13 -5.66
CA VAL A 81 1.47 8.31 -6.16
C VAL A 81 1.84 6.84 -5.96
N LEU A 82 1.03 6.14 -5.19
CA LEU A 82 1.07 4.68 -5.07
C LEU A 82 0.30 4.08 -6.25
N ALA A 83 0.99 3.28 -7.05
CA ALA A 83 0.41 2.42 -8.05
C ALA A 83 0.78 0.97 -7.70
N ALA A 84 -0.17 0.05 -7.81
CA ALA A 84 0.08 -1.37 -7.58
C ALA A 84 -0.60 -2.19 -8.67
N THR A 85 -0.18 -3.45 -8.84
CA THR A 85 -1.00 -4.39 -9.59
C THR A 85 -2.29 -4.69 -8.80
N PRO A 86 -3.41 -5.02 -9.47
CA PRO A 86 -4.66 -5.33 -8.80
C PRO A 86 -4.49 -6.35 -7.67
N PHE A 87 -5.04 -6.05 -6.50
CA PHE A 87 -5.04 -6.96 -5.36
C PHE A 87 -6.29 -7.83 -5.42
N LYS A 88 -6.10 -9.14 -5.44
CA LYS A 88 -7.18 -10.11 -5.31
C LYS A 88 -7.25 -10.60 -3.88
N HIS A 89 -8.46 -10.67 -3.32
CA HIS A 89 -8.72 -11.14 -1.97
C HIS A 89 -9.85 -12.15 -1.94
N ASP A 90 -9.70 -13.18 -1.11
CA ASP A 90 -10.77 -14.10 -0.78
C ASP A 90 -11.62 -13.49 0.34
N VAL A 91 -12.93 -13.43 0.13
CA VAL A 91 -13.91 -13.00 1.14
C VAL A 91 -14.51 -14.25 1.75
N ASN A 92 -14.43 -14.37 3.06
CA ASN A 92 -14.89 -15.53 3.83
C ASN A 92 -16.06 -15.15 4.74
N PHE A 93 -16.91 -16.14 5.06
CA PHE A 93 -17.89 -16.01 6.13
C PHE A 93 -17.16 -16.00 7.48
N GLY A 94 -17.58 -15.13 8.40
CA GLY A 94 -17.03 -15.12 9.77
C GLY A 94 -17.56 -16.24 10.67
N VAL A 95 -18.38 -17.14 10.13
CA VAL A 95 -18.79 -18.41 10.75
C VAL A 95 -18.45 -19.55 9.80
N ASN A 96 -18.18 -20.74 10.36
CA ASN A 96 -17.82 -21.91 9.55
C ASN A 96 -19.02 -22.45 8.78
N ASP A 97 -18.86 -22.61 7.47
CA ASP A 97 -19.74 -23.26 6.51
C ASP A 97 -21.25 -23.00 6.73
N PRO A 98 -21.71 -21.73 6.73
CA PRO A 98 -23.10 -21.41 7.05
C PRO A 98 -24.09 -21.92 6.00
N LEU A 99 -23.63 -22.16 4.78
CA LEU A 99 -24.47 -22.55 3.64
C LEU A 99 -24.25 -24.00 3.17
N GLY A 100 -23.32 -24.74 3.79
CA GLY A 100 -22.94 -26.08 3.31
C GLY A 100 -22.11 -26.06 2.02
N THR A 101 -21.49 -24.93 1.71
CA THR A 101 -20.74 -24.63 0.49
C THR A 101 -19.25 -24.34 0.75
N GLY A 102 -18.82 -24.38 2.01
CA GLY A 102 -17.50 -23.98 2.47
C GLY A 102 -17.48 -22.61 3.14
N ASP A 103 -16.30 -22.22 3.64
CA ASP A 103 -16.11 -20.98 4.39
C ASP A 103 -15.90 -19.74 3.49
N GLN A 104 -15.50 -19.96 2.24
CA GLN A 104 -15.26 -18.87 1.28
C GLN A 104 -16.56 -18.43 0.63
N LEU A 105 -16.89 -17.14 0.76
CA LEU A 105 -18.02 -16.50 0.10
C LEU A 105 -17.71 -16.25 -1.38
N GLY A 106 -16.58 -15.62 -1.66
CA GLY A 106 -16.22 -15.21 -3.01
C GLY A 106 -14.80 -14.64 -3.11
N GLU A 107 -14.53 -14.03 -4.24
CA GLU A 107 -13.28 -13.37 -4.56
C GLU A 107 -13.59 -11.94 -5.02
N VAL A 108 -12.75 -10.99 -4.61
CA VAL A 108 -12.87 -9.58 -4.99
C VAL A 108 -11.51 -9.08 -5.41
N THR A 109 -11.45 -8.32 -6.50
CA THR A 109 -10.24 -7.63 -6.94
C THR A 109 -10.39 -6.11 -6.71
N HIS A 110 -9.32 -5.45 -6.28
CA HIS A 110 -9.33 -3.99 -6.13
C HIS A 110 -8.01 -3.33 -6.50
N LEU A 111 -8.10 -2.04 -6.78
CA LEU A 111 -6.96 -1.14 -6.94
C LEU A 111 -7.13 0.05 -5.99
N PRO A 112 -6.17 0.31 -5.09
CA PRO A 112 -6.20 1.45 -4.18
C PRO A 112 -5.20 2.54 -4.58
N PRO A 113 -5.34 3.26 -5.72
CA PRO A 113 -4.49 4.38 -6.03
C PRO A 113 -4.57 5.42 -4.90
N THR A 114 -3.40 5.80 -4.39
CA THR A 114 -3.26 6.75 -3.28
C THR A 114 -2.32 7.86 -3.68
N VAL A 115 -2.75 9.11 -3.49
CA VAL A 115 -1.91 10.29 -3.69
C VAL A 115 -1.59 10.90 -2.33
N SER A 116 -0.31 11.00 -2.01
CA SER A 116 0.18 11.47 -0.71
C SER A 116 1.10 12.67 -0.85
N ILE A 117 1.10 13.55 0.13
CA ILE A 117 2.18 14.51 0.35
C ILE A 117 3.04 13.98 1.49
N ASN A 118 4.34 13.89 1.26
CA ASN A 118 5.30 13.44 2.27
C ASN A 118 6.20 14.58 2.73
N TYR A 119 6.56 14.56 4.00
CA TYR A 119 7.54 15.42 4.63
C TYR A 119 8.71 14.58 5.17
N TYR A 120 9.92 14.94 4.78
CA TYR A 120 11.17 14.32 5.24
C TYR A 120 11.73 15.07 6.43
N PHE A 121 12.04 14.35 7.51
CA PHE A 121 12.44 14.98 8.78
C PHE A 121 13.90 15.39 8.83
N THR A 122 14.75 14.77 8.01
CA THR A 122 16.19 15.00 7.99
C THR A 122 16.58 15.89 6.81
N ASP A 123 17.73 16.54 6.95
CA ASP A 123 18.37 17.25 5.85
C ASP A 123 18.52 16.36 4.61
N SER A 124 18.48 17.01 3.44
CA SER A 124 18.54 16.34 2.16
C SER A 124 19.75 15.41 2.06
N SER A 125 20.93 15.88 2.50
CA SER A 125 22.20 15.14 2.46
C SER A 125 22.32 13.95 3.41
N SER A 126 21.30 13.67 4.24
CA SER A 126 21.32 12.53 5.16
C SER A 126 21.21 11.20 4.42
N GLN A 127 22.01 10.21 4.84
CA GLN A 127 21.92 8.85 4.32
C GLN A 127 20.64 8.12 4.79
N PHE A 128 20.17 8.44 6.00
CA PHE A 128 18.96 7.87 6.59
C PHE A 128 17.87 8.93 6.63
N ARG A 129 16.79 8.69 5.89
CA ARG A 129 15.78 9.70 5.56
C ARG A 129 14.38 9.24 5.95
N PRO A 130 14.00 9.39 7.22
CA PRO A 130 12.65 9.12 7.67
C PRO A 130 11.68 10.19 7.14
N TYR A 131 10.47 9.78 6.81
CA TYR A 131 9.40 10.65 6.36
C TYR A 131 8.04 10.22 6.92
N ALA A 132 7.11 11.17 6.95
CA ALA A 132 5.70 10.92 7.17
C ALA A 132 4.88 11.58 6.07
N GLY A 133 3.71 11.04 5.77
CA GLY A 133 2.82 11.61 4.77
C GLY A 133 1.35 11.42 5.07
N LEU A 134 0.56 12.27 4.45
CA LEU A 134 -0.89 12.20 4.43
C LEU A 134 -1.37 12.23 2.99
N GLY A 135 -2.43 11.50 2.71
CA GLY A 135 -2.92 11.32 1.36
C GLY A 135 -4.41 11.08 1.27
N LEU A 136 -4.85 10.97 0.03
CA LEU A 136 -6.20 10.61 -0.36
C LEU A 136 -6.12 9.31 -1.17
N ASN A 137 -7.00 8.38 -0.85
CA ASN A 137 -7.15 7.10 -1.52
C ASN A 137 -8.49 7.06 -2.26
N TYR A 138 -8.49 6.43 -3.43
CA TYR A 138 -9.71 6.08 -4.14
C TYR A 138 -9.67 4.61 -4.55
N THR A 139 -10.28 3.72 -3.77
CA THR A 139 -10.27 2.29 -4.03
C THR A 139 -11.38 1.90 -4.99
N ILE A 140 -10.99 1.21 -6.06
CA ILE A 140 -11.88 0.73 -7.10
C ILE A 140 -11.99 -0.78 -6.97
N PHE A 141 -13.20 -1.29 -6.77
CA PHE A 141 -13.50 -2.73 -6.75
C PHE A 141 -13.99 -3.19 -8.12
N PHE A 142 -13.59 -4.40 -8.50
CA PHE A 142 -13.97 -5.05 -9.76
C PHE A 142 -13.69 -6.56 -9.71
N ASP A 143 -14.14 -7.29 -10.74
CA ASP A 143 -14.03 -8.75 -10.84
C ASP A 143 -14.54 -9.46 -9.57
N GLU A 144 -15.70 -9.01 -9.07
CA GLU A 144 -16.37 -9.57 -7.89
C GLU A 144 -17.16 -10.83 -8.25
N GLU A 145 -16.77 -11.97 -7.69
CA GLU A 145 -17.36 -13.26 -8.03
C GLU A 145 -17.63 -14.10 -6.78
N PHE A 146 -18.80 -14.73 -6.72
CA PHE A 146 -19.04 -15.80 -5.74
C PHE A 146 -18.34 -17.08 -6.16
N THR A 147 -17.97 -17.92 -5.17
CA THR A 147 -17.51 -19.27 -5.49
C THR A 147 -18.57 -20.06 -6.26
N SER A 148 -18.17 -21.04 -7.08
CA SER A 148 -19.14 -21.83 -7.85
C SER A 148 -20.16 -22.56 -6.98
N ALA A 149 -19.77 -22.95 -5.76
CA ALA A 149 -20.68 -23.57 -4.79
C ALA A 149 -21.74 -22.60 -4.29
N ASN A 150 -21.35 -21.37 -3.96
CA ASN A 150 -22.27 -20.29 -3.54
C ASN A 150 -23.18 -19.84 -4.69
N GLY A 151 -22.67 -19.78 -5.91
CA GLY A 151 -23.48 -19.59 -7.11
C GLY A 151 -24.56 -20.67 -7.25
N GLY A 152 -24.20 -21.93 -6.99
CA GLY A 152 -25.16 -23.05 -6.95
C GLY A 152 -26.19 -22.97 -5.82
N ALA A 153 -25.86 -22.28 -4.72
CA ALA A 153 -26.76 -22.01 -3.60
C ALA A 153 -27.70 -20.80 -3.85
N GLY A 154 -27.57 -20.16 -5.01
CA GLY A 154 -28.44 -19.07 -5.46
C GLY A 154 -27.91 -17.67 -5.21
N LEU A 155 -26.64 -17.52 -4.79
CA LEU A 155 -25.97 -16.23 -4.70
C LEU A 155 -25.53 -15.76 -6.10
N ALA A 156 -25.86 -14.51 -6.45
CA ALA A 156 -25.53 -13.93 -7.75
C ALA A 156 -25.33 -12.40 -7.65
N ASP A 157 -24.75 -11.82 -8.69
CA ASP A 157 -24.61 -10.36 -8.87
C ASP A 157 -23.90 -9.64 -7.71
N LEU A 158 -22.76 -10.18 -7.24
CA LEU A 158 -21.93 -9.50 -6.23
C LEU A 158 -21.37 -8.21 -6.80
N SER A 159 -21.47 -7.12 -6.04
CA SER A 159 -20.86 -5.83 -6.38
C SER A 159 -20.46 -5.12 -5.09
N LEU A 160 -19.27 -4.51 -5.10
CA LEU A 160 -18.80 -3.63 -4.02
C LEU A 160 -18.72 -2.19 -4.52
N ASP A 161 -19.11 -1.25 -3.67
CA ASP A 161 -19.04 0.17 -3.99
C ASP A 161 -17.61 0.71 -3.86
N ASN A 162 -17.22 1.60 -4.78
CA ASN A 162 -15.92 2.26 -4.73
C ASN A 162 -15.78 3.10 -3.46
N SER A 163 -14.58 3.10 -2.88
CA SER A 163 -14.29 3.81 -1.64
C SER A 163 -13.43 5.05 -1.87
N PHE A 164 -13.69 6.11 -1.13
CA PHE A 164 -12.81 7.28 -1.05
C PHE A 164 -12.48 7.55 0.40
N GLY A 165 -11.20 7.61 0.72
CA GLY A 165 -10.75 7.69 2.10
C GLY A 165 -9.44 8.46 2.27
N LEU A 166 -9.09 8.71 3.54
CA LEU A 166 -7.80 9.26 3.91
C LEU A 166 -6.72 8.17 3.92
N ALA A 167 -5.46 8.59 3.77
CA ALA A 167 -4.32 7.72 3.97
C ALA A 167 -3.26 8.43 4.82
N ALA A 168 -2.56 7.65 5.64
CA ALA A 168 -1.41 8.12 6.40
C ALA A 168 -0.25 7.14 6.23
N GLN A 169 0.97 7.66 6.12
CA GLN A 169 2.14 6.81 5.94
C GLN A 169 3.34 7.27 6.75
N LEU A 170 4.14 6.30 7.16
CA LEU A 170 5.47 6.47 7.72
C LEU A 170 6.43 5.63 6.91
N GLY A 171 7.59 6.16 6.61
CA GLY A 171 8.60 5.40 5.92
C GLY A 171 10.00 5.94 6.10
N VAL A 172 10.94 5.21 5.52
CA VAL A 172 12.35 5.55 5.56
C VAL A 172 13.01 5.19 4.25
N ASP A 173 13.78 6.12 3.72
CA ASP A 173 14.70 5.89 2.62
C ASP A 173 16.14 5.79 3.18
N TYR A 174 16.86 4.74 2.80
CA TYR A 174 18.28 4.55 3.10
C TYR A 174 19.10 4.64 1.82
N MET A 175 19.87 5.72 1.71
CA MET A 175 20.66 6.03 0.51
C MET A 175 21.86 5.08 0.40
N LEU A 176 21.91 4.31 -0.69
CA LEU A 176 23.07 3.46 -1.00
C LEU A 176 24.14 4.25 -1.74
N ASN A 177 23.71 5.20 -2.59
CA ASN A 177 24.54 6.16 -3.32
C ASN A 177 23.67 7.32 -3.81
N ASP A 178 24.20 8.16 -4.71
CA ASP A 178 23.49 9.32 -5.26
C ASP A 178 22.23 8.99 -6.07
N LYS A 179 21.97 7.73 -6.42
CA LYS A 179 20.83 7.37 -7.27
C LYS A 179 19.98 6.29 -6.67
N TRP A 180 20.62 5.29 -6.08
CA TRP A 180 19.96 4.11 -5.54
C TRP A 180 19.79 4.22 -4.04
N PHE A 181 18.62 3.80 -3.58
CA PHE A 181 18.29 3.73 -2.16
C PHE A 181 17.32 2.57 -1.91
N ILE A 182 17.22 2.16 -0.64
CA ILE A 182 16.23 1.16 -0.19
C ILE A 182 15.17 1.90 0.59
N ASN A 183 13.92 1.47 0.46
CA ASN A 183 12.79 2.04 1.17
C ASN A 183 12.05 0.96 1.97
N GLY A 184 11.65 1.34 3.19
CA GLY A 184 10.67 0.60 3.99
C GLY A 184 9.58 1.55 4.43
N SER A 185 8.31 1.16 4.28
CA SER A 185 7.18 1.98 4.71
C SER A 185 6.01 1.17 5.24
N VAL A 186 5.24 1.82 6.09
CA VAL A 186 3.93 1.38 6.57
C VAL A 186 2.92 2.47 6.23
N ARG A 187 1.76 2.07 5.70
CA ARG A 187 0.68 2.98 5.34
C ARG A 187 -0.62 2.43 5.89
N TRP A 188 -1.42 3.29 6.49
CA TRP A 188 -2.81 3.04 6.80
C TRP A 188 -3.67 3.73 5.75
N ILE A 189 -4.74 3.07 5.31
CA ILE A 189 -5.69 3.59 4.34
C ILE A 189 -7.08 3.36 4.90
N ASP A 190 -7.88 4.41 4.92
CA ASP A 190 -9.31 4.40 5.22
C ASP A 190 -10.06 3.83 4.02
N ILE A 191 -10.67 2.65 4.16
CA ILE A 191 -11.41 1.99 3.07
C ILE A 191 -12.71 1.41 3.62
N ASP A 192 -13.79 2.18 3.42
CA ASP A 192 -15.16 1.78 3.67
C ASP A 192 -15.88 1.43 2.37
N THR A 193 -16.62 0.33 2.35
CA THR A 193 -17.44 -0.08 1.20
C THR A 193 -18.74 -0.74 1.64
N GLU A 194 -19.70 -0.79 0.72
CA GLU A 194 -20.96 -1.51 0.85
C GLU A 194 -20.98 -2.63 -0.20
N ALA A 195 -21.50 -3.80 0.15
CA ALA A 195 -21.68 -4.90 -0.79
C ALA A 195 -23.16 -5.12 -1.08
N SER A 196 -23.48 -5.38 -2.35
CA SER A 196 -24.82 -5.78 -2.78
C SER A 196 -24.77 -7.08 -3.57
N PHE A 197 -25.82 -7.89 -3.43
CA PHE A 197 -25.95 -9.19 -4.12
C PHE A 197 -27.41 -9.65 -4.20
N ASN A 198 -27.66 -10.75 -4.90
CA ASN A 198 -28.95 -11.42 -4.97
C ASN A 198 -28.87 -12.84 -4.39
N LEU A 199 -29.83 -13.23 -3.56
CA LEU A 199 -30.05 -14.61 -3.12
C LEU A 199 -31.38 -15.13 -3.67
N ASN A 200 -31.33 -16.08 -4.60
CA ASN A 200 -32.51 -16.67 -5.23
C ASN A 200 -33.50 -15.62 -5.78
N GLY A 201 -32.96 -14.52 -6.35
CA GLY A 201 -33.74 -13.39 -6.87
C GLY A 201 -34.23 -12.37 -5.83
N THR A 202 -33.81 -12.50 -4.57
CA THR A 202 -34.08 -11.52 -3.50
C THR A 202 -32.83 -10.71 -3.23
N ALA A 203 -32.94 -9.38 -3.18
CA ALA A 203 -31.81 -8.51 -2.86
C ALA A 203 -31.27 -8.77 -1.43
N GLY A 204 -29.95 -8.82 -1.33
CA GLY A 204 -29.18 -8.83 -0.10
C GLY A 204 -28.08 -7.76 -0.13
N SER A 205 -27.65 -7.33 1.05
CA SER A 205 -26.60 -6.32 1.20
C SER A 205 -25.78 -6.53 2.47
N VAL A 206 -24.61 -5.92 2.47
CA VAL A 206 -23.77 -5.67 3.64
C VAL A 206 -23.47 -4.18 3.62
N ASP A 207 -24.14 -3.43 4.48
CA ASP A 207 -24.20 -1.95 4.40
C ASP A 207 -22.95 -1.27 5.01
N SER A 208 -22.04 -2.03 5.62
CA SER A 208 -20.80 -1.51 6.17
C SER A 208 -19.75 -2.61 6.22
N ILE A 209 -18.70 -2.41 5.42
CA ILE A 209 -17.47 -3.21 5.36
C ILE A 209 -16.30 -2.24 5.52
N GLU A 210 -15.71 -2.23 6.70
CA GLU A 210 -14.52 -1.46 7.05
C GLU A 210 -13.30 -2.37 6.82
N ILE A 211 -12.47 -2.05 5.82
CA ILE A 211 -11.29 -2.86 5.46
C ILE A 211 -10.03 -2.29 6.13
N ASP A 212 -9.94 -0.96 6.18
CA ASP A 212 -8.91 -0.16 6.87
C ASP A 212 -7.48 -0.74 6.91
N PRO A 213 -6.90 -1.11 5.74
CA PRO A 213 -5.73 -1.94 5.74
C PRO A 213 -4.45 -1.21 6.15
N TRP A 214 -3.58 -1.98 6.81
CA TRP A 214 -2.17 -1.66 6.91
C TRP A 214 -1.41 -2.23 5.71
N VAL A 215 -0.77 -1.35 4.95
CA VAL A 215 0.09 -1.70 3.81
C VAL A 215 1.55 -1.59 4.22
N TYR A 216 2.24 -2.73 4.20
CA TYR A 216 3.68 -2.82 4.45
C TYR A 216 4.43 -2.89 3.13
N THR A 217 5.48 -2.10 2.96
CA THR A 217 6.25 -2.08 1.71
C THR A 217 7.74 -2.15 1.96
N VAL A 218 8.43 -2.97 1.18
CA VAL A 218 9.89 -2.96 1.05
C VAL A 218 10.22 -2.82 -0.42
N SER A 219 11.02 -1.80 -0.77
CA SER A 219 11.30 -1.47 -2.16
C SER A 219 12.73 -0.98 -2.40
N VAL A 220 13.15 -1.07 -3.66
CA VAL A 220 14.35 -0.39 -4.15
C VAL A 220 13.91 0.84 -4.92
N GLY A 221 14.57 1.96 -4.64
CA GLY A 221 14.28 3.23 -5.27
C GLY A 221 15.43 3.74 -6.13
N TYR A 222 15.06 4.48 -7.17
CA TYR A 222 15.97 5.18 -8.07
C TYR A 222 15.56 6.65 -8.20
N ARG A 223 16.54 7.54 -8.03
CA ARG A 223 16.44 8.98 -8.28
C ARG A 223 16.96 9.30 -9.68
N PHE A 224 16.18 10.09 -10.42
CA PHE A 224 16.51 10.60 -11.75
C PHE A 224 17.23 11.95 -11.70
#